data_AF-M5RVL2-F1
#
_entry.id   AF-M5RVL2-F1
#
_cell.length_a   1.000
_cell.length_b   1.000
_cell.length_c   1.000
_cell.angle_alpha   90.00
_cell.angle_beta   90.00
_cell.angle_gamma   90.00
#
_symmetry.space_group_name_H-M   'P 1'
#
loop_
_entity.id
_entity.type
_entity.pdbx_description
1 polymer ?
#
loop_
_entity_poly.entity_id
_entity_poly.type
_entity_poly.pdbx_seq_one_letter_code
_entity_poly.pdbx_strand_id
1 'polypeptide(L)'
;MQKDGKIAALKGIHREFHQHQQRKPLLAQELQRIQSTLRETERDLESVREEALKKQISWQLLQIEEDQRLAELEASDIPLFDIRNRRIVGRRTNLTDQASPNDRLILLNLQLTQNDQIASAAALSQLDAASRLVIQRRLKAFQDGAKWQQDVIQWRQQGPQFFERYWRFTDPSRIWTRSECESLLSTFQTDAIDDYPAIIAEALLQERIGYHDEALEKLNFVIQANTPLHFLAIAARSTVYTSLGETRKAKMDMLTAYKSDRANPYIRFLRARQLAAAEDLSTAESELSGLLKTPELELDARRLLAVIYSLRASDIPRLAFKAKEQAMLVSEFSKDADWYSQLLMAIASSVSDEPNFAALYADKSVWLAHNEQKAFAESIAKTIKTNAPLQWNFQRR
;
A
#
# COMPACT_ATOMS: atom_id res chain seq x y z
N MET A 1 -12.39 29.72 -5.40
CA MET A 1 -11.21 29.29 -6.19
C MET A 1 -10.44 28.14 -5.53
N GLN A 2 -9.94 28.22 -4.29
CA GLN A 2 -9.21 27.09 -3.68
C GLN A 2 -10.07 25.82 -3.47
N LYS A 3 -11.35 25.98 -3.10
CA LYS A 3 -12.32 24.88 -2.92
C LYS A 3 -12.53 24.06 -4.20
N ASP A 4 -12.75 24.73 -5.33
CA ASP A 4 -12.98 24.09 -6.63
C ASP A 4 -11.73 23.33 -7.10
N GLY A 5 -10.54 23.86 -6.82
CA GLY A 5 -9.27 23.19 -7.09
C GLY A 5 -9.08 21.89 -6.28
N LYS A 6 -9.44 21.88 -4.99
CA LYS A 6 -9.38 20.67 -4.15
C LYS A 6 -10.34 19.59 -4.66
N ILE A 7 -11.57 19.96 -5.00
CA ILE A 7 -12.58 19.03 -5.54
C ILE A 7 -12.12 18.44 -6.88
N ALA A 8 -11.60 19.28 -7.79
CA ALA A 8 -11.07 18.81 -9.07
C ALA A 8 -9.88 17.85 -8.89
N ALA A 9 -8.98 18.15 -7.96
CA ALA A 9 -7.85 17.28 -7.64
C ALA A 9 -8.30 15.93 -7.06
N LEU A 10 -9.28 15.92 -6.15
CA LEU A 10 -9.84 14.69 -5.59
C LEU A 10 -10.51 13.82 -6.66
N LYS A 11 -11.32 14.43 -7.55
CA LYS A 11 -11.91 13.74 -8.71
C LYS A 11 -10.87 13.16 -9.66
N GLY A 12 -9.73 13.85 -9.82
CA GLY A 12 -8.58 13.35 -10.58
C GLY A 12 -8.03 12.05 -9.99
N ILE A 13 -7.85 12.00 -8.66
CA ILE A 13 -7.36 10.80 -7.96
C ILE A 13 -8.36 9.64 -8.13
N HIS A 14 -9.66 9.87 -7.95
CA HIS A 14 -10.68 8.83 -8.18
C HIS A 14 -10.62 8.27 -9.60
N ARG A 15 -10.45 9.13 -10.61
CA ARG A 15 -10.33 8.70 -12.01
C ARG A 15 -9.10 7.82 -12.22
N GLU A 16 -7.96 8.22 -11.70
CA GLU A 16 -6.71 7.47 -11.81
C GLU A 16 -6.78 6.13 -11.05
N PHE A 17 -7.40 6.11 -9.87
CA PHE A 17 -7.64 4.87 -9.12
C PHE A 17 -8.57 3.94 -9.88
N HIS A 18 -9.64 4.47 -10.48
CA HIS A 18 -10.55 3.69 -11.32
C HIS A 18 -9.81 3.09 -12.54
N GLN A 19 -8.94 3.85 -13.20
CA GLN A 19 -8.08 3.34 -14.27
C GLN A 19 -7.12 2.25 -13.76
N HIS A 20 -6.59 2.40 -12.55
CA HIS A 20 -5.79 1.36 -11.90
C HIS A 20 -6.61 0.09 -11.61
N GLN A 21 -7.87 0.22 -11.18
CA GLN A 21 -8.79 -0.91 -10.96
C GLN A 21 -9.19 -1.60 -12.27
N GLN A 22 -9.30 -0.89 -13.39
CA GLN A 22 -9.54 -1.47 -14.71
C GLN A 22 -8.44 -2.45 -15.15
N ARG A 23 -7.25 -2.43 -14.53
CA ARG A 23 -6.20 -3.44 -14.78
C ARG A 23 -6.53 -4.80 -14.17
N LYS A 24 -7.30 -4.86 -13.08
CA LYS A 24 -7.69 -6.11 -12.41
C LYS A 24 -8.39 -7.11 -13.35
N PRO A 25 -9.45 -6.73 -14.11
CA PRO A 25 -10.08 -7.65 -15.06
C PRO A 25 -9.16 -8.03 -16.21
N LEU A 26 -8.28 -7.14 -16.68
CA LEU A 26 -7.31 -7.45 -17.73
C LEU A 26 -6.32 -8.52 -17.27
N LEU A 27 -5.77 -8.37 -16.05
CA LEU A 27 -4.90 -9.37 -15.44
C LEU A 27 -5.63 -10.71 -15.23
N ALA A 28 -6.93 -10.69 -14.90
CA ALA A 28 -7.71 -11.91 -14.77
C ALA A 28 -7.90 -12.63 -16.13
N GLN A 29 -8.16 -11.87 -17.20
CA GLN A 29 -8.26 -12.41 -18.57
C GLN A 29 -6.93 -12.98 -19.05
N GLU A 30 -5.80 -12.29 -18.78
CA GLU A 30 -4.47 -12.78 -19.11
C GLU A 30 -4.14 -14.09 -18.39
N LEU A 31 -4.50 -14.21 -17.10
CA LEU A 31 -4.33 -15.45 -16.36
C LEU A 31 -5.11 -16.60 -17.02
N GLN A 32 -6.36 -16.36 -17.41
CA GLN A 32 -7.18 -17.37 -18.09
C GLN A 32 -6.55 -17.79 -19.43
N ARG A 33 -6.02 -16.85 -20.21
CA ARG A 33 -5.31 -17.12 -21.46
C ARG A 33 -4.04 -17.97 -21.23
N ILE A 34 -3.26 -17.64 -20.19
CA ILE A 34 -2.05 -18.38 -19.84
C ILE A 34 -2.42 -19.81 -19.42
N GLN A 35 -3.46 -19.97 -18.59
CA GLN A 35 -3.95 -21.27 -18.15
C GLN A 35 -4.49 -22.13 -19.29
N SER A 36 -5.23 -21.54 -20.24
CA SER A 36 -5.70 -22.29 -21.42
C SER A 36 -4.52 -22.75 -22.29
N THR A 37 -3.56 -21.87 -22.54
CA THR A 37 -2.34 -22.20 -23.30
C THR A 37 -1.51 -23.31 -22.62
N LEU A 38 -1.38 -23.26 -21.29
CA LEU A 38 -0.68 -24.31 -20.54
C LEU A 38 -1.40 -25.65 -20.61
N ARG A 39 -2.75 -25.67 -20.54
CA ARG A 39 -3.55 -26.90 -20.67
C ARG A 39 -3.48 -27.48 -22.09
N GLU A 40 -3.54 -26.63 -23.11
CA GLU A 40 -3.39 -27.05 -24.52
C GLU A 40 -2.01 -27.65 -24.76
N THR A 41 -0.95 -26.94 -24.36
CA THR A 41 0.42 -27.44 -24.54
C THR A 41 0.73 -28.67 -23.68
N GLU A 42 0.02 -28.90 -22.57
CA GLU A 42 0.14 -30.14 -21.80
C GLU A 42 -0.43 -31.35 -22.54
N ARG A 43 -1.61 -31.20 -23.15
CA ARG A 43 -2.19 -32.24 -24.01
C ARG A 43 -1.31 -32.53 -25.22
N ASP A 44 -0.81 -31.47 -25.87
CA ASP A 44 0.09 -31.61 -27.02
C ASP A 44 1.40 -32.31 -26.63
N LEU A 45 1.94 -32.01 -25.43
CA LEU A 45 3.14 -32.69 -24.92
C LEU A 45 2.89 -34.17 -24.63
N GLU A 46 1.69 -34.55 -24.19
CA GLU A 46 1.33 -35.94 -23.97
C GLU A 46 1.32 -36.70 -25.30
N SER A 47 0.74 -36.12 -26.36
CA SER A 47 0.83 -36.64 -27.72
C SER A 47 2.27 -36.77 -28.22
N VAL A 48 3.10 -35.74 -27.99
CA VAL A 48 4.53 -35.77 -28.36
C VAL A 48 5.27 -36.87 -27.61
N ARG A 49 4.97 -37.09 -26.33
CA ARG A 49 5.57 -38.18 -25.53
C ARG A 49 5.13 -39.55 -26.02
N GLU A 50 3.86 -39.72 -26.37
CA GLU A 50 3.36 -40.97 -26.95
C GLU A 50 3.99 -41.27 -28.31
N GLU A 51 4.14 -40.27 -29.18
CA GLU A 51 4.82 -40.43 -30.47
C GLU A 51 6.31 -40.73 -30.28
N ALA A 52 6.99 -40.06 -29.34
CA ALA A 52 8.38 -40.34 -29.02
C ALA A 52 8.55 -41.78 -28.49
N LEU A 53 7.65 -42.24 -27.62
CA LEU A 53 7.61 -43.64 -27.15
C LEU A 53 7.37 -44.62 -28.30
N LYS A 54 6.41 -44.35 -29.18
CA LYS A 54 6.16 -45.18 -30.37
C LYS A 54 7.38 -45.26 -31.28
N LYS A 55 8.05 -44.12 -31.54
CA LYS A 55 9.30 -44.08 -32.33
C LYS A 55 10.42 -44.84 -31.63
N GLN A 56 10.55 -44.73 -30.32
CA GLN A 56 11.55 -45.48 -29.56
C GLN A 56 11.29 -46.99 -29.63
N ILE A 57 10.04 -47.42 -29.47
CA ILE A 57 9.63 -48.82 -29.61
C ILE A 57 9.86 -49.30 -31.05
N SER A 58 9.52 -48.49 -32.07
CA SER A 58 9.76 -48.87 -33.46
C SER A 58 11.25 -48.98 -33.77
N TRP A 59 12.08 -48.07 -33.26
CA TRP A 59 13.54 -48.17 -33.38
C TRP A 59 14.10 -49.42 -32.69
N GLN A 60 13.60 -49.74 -31.49
CA GLN A 60 13.97 -50.98 -30.80
C GLN A 60 13.55 -52.22 -31.57
N LEU A 61 12.36 -52.22 -32.18
CA LEU A 61 11.89 -53.33 -33.02
C LEU A 61 12.72 -53.45 -34.30
N LEU A 62 13.07 -52.34 -34.95
CA LEU A 62 13.94 -52.32 -36.12
C LEU A 62 15.34 -52.82 -35.77
N GLN A 63 15.87 -52.42 -34.62
CA GLN A 63 17.15 -52.90 -34.10
C GLN A 63 17.08 -54.40 -33.79
N ILE A 64 15.98 -54.89 -33.21
CA ILE A 64 15.76 -56.33 -32.99
C ILE A 64 15.66 -57.08 -34.32
N GLU A 65 14.98 -56.55 -35.33
CA GLU A 65 14.90 -57.14 -36.68
C GLU A 65 16.26 -57.13 -37.39
N GLU A 66 17.05 -56.07 -37.21
CA GLU A 66 18.39 -55.93 -37.77
C GLU A 66 19.37 -56.88 -37.05
N ASP A 67 19.28 -56.99 -35.73
CA ASP A 67 20.01 -57.97 -34.91
C ASP A 67 19.58 -59.40 -35.26
N GLN A 68 18.30 -59.65 -35.57
CA GLN A 68 17.81 -60.95 -36.04
C GLN A 68 18.30 -61.26 -37.45
N ARG A 69 18.34 -60.27 -38.36
CA ARG A 69 18.92 -60.43 -39.70
C ARG A 69 20.43 -60.63 -39.66
N LEU A 70 21.11 -59.92 -38.76
CA LEU A 70 22.53 -60.13 -38.48
C LEU A 70 22.75 -61.52 -37.86
N ALA A 71 21.88 -61.98 -36.95
CA ALA A 71 21.92 -63.33 -36.40
C ALA A 71 21.57 -64.42 -37.44
N GLU A 72 20.73 -64.14 -38.43
CA GLU A 72 20.45 -65.03 -39.57
C GLU A 72 21.63 -65.07 -40.56
N LEU A 73 22.38 -63.96 -40.71
CA LEU A 73 23.64 -63.91 -41.45
C LEU A 73 24.81 -64.55 -40.67
N GLU A 74 24.79 -64.49 -39.33
CA GLU A 74 25.75 -65.13 -38.42
C GLU A 74 25.37 -66.60 -38.12
N ALA A 75 24.18 -67.07 -38.51
CA ALA A 75 23.80 -68.49 -38.44
C ALA A 75 24.50 -69.37 -39.50
N SER A 76 25.47 -68.83 -40.23
CA SER A 76 26.51 -69.61 -40.92
C SER A 76 27.82 -69.75 -40.13
N ASP A 77 27.92 -69.28 -38.88
CA ASP A 77 28.90 -69.74 -37.88
C ASP A 77 28.59 -69.18 -36.46
N ILE A 78 28.19 -70.06 -35.54
CA ILE A 78 27.92 -69.85 -34.10
C ILE A 78 29.29 -69.76 -33.33
N PRO A 79 29.49 -69.19 -32.09
CA PRO A 79 28.56 -68.61 -31.06
C PRO A 79 29.00 -67.35 -30.23
N LEU A 80 28.03 -66.83 -29.43
CA LEU A 80 28.05 -66.49 -27.97
C LEU A 80 28.34 -65.07 -27.39
N PHE A 81 27.49 -64.73 -26.41
CA PHE A 81 27.66 -63.98 -25.13
C PHE A 81 27.03 -62.56 -24.93
N ASP A 82 25.91 -62.57 -24.16
CA ASP A 82 25.53 -61.78 -22.96
C ASP A 82 25.81 -60.27 -22.87
N ILE A 83 24.80 -59.47 -22.43
CA ILE A 83 24.95 -58.47 -21.34
C ILE A 83 23.57 -57.97 -20.82
N ARG A 84 23.56 -57.88 -19.49
CA ARG A 84 22.54 -57.41 -18.55
C ARG A 84 22.21 -55.90 -18.58
N ASN A 85 20.95 -55.63 -18.18
CA ASN A 85 20.43 -54.61 -17.23
C ASN A 85 20.68 -53.09 -17.44
N ARG A 86 19.58 -52.31 -17.41
CA ARG A 86 19.20 -51.41 -16.28
C ARG A 86 17.87 -50.68 -16.53
N ARG A 87 16.87 -50.89 -15.65
CA ARG A 87 15.69 -50.02 -15.45
C ARG A 87 15.92 -49.15 -14.22
N ILE A 88 15.71 -47.83 -14.35
CA ILE A 88 15.59 -46.90 -13.21
C ILE A 88 14.13 -46.48 -13.09
N VAL A 89 13.60 -46.62 -11.88
CA VAL A 89 12.24 -46.33 -11.44
C VAL A 89 12.12 -44.86 -11.02
N GLY A 90 11.17 -44.13 -11.60
CA GLY A 90 10.83 -42.76 -11.21
C GLY A 90 9.65 -42.71 -10.24
N ARG A 91 9.90 -42.16 -9.05
CA ARG A 91 9.01 -42.03 -7.89
C ARG A 91 8.05 -40.85 -8.07
N ARG A 92 6.72 -41.07 -8.09
CA ARG A 92 5.70 -39.99 -8.02
C ARG A 92 5.37 -39.68 -6.55
N THR A 93 5.49 -38.42 -6.14
CA THR A 93 4.91 -37.91 -4.89
C THR A 93 3.63 -37.15 -5.19
N ASN A 94 2.52 -37.62 -4.64
CA ASN A 94 1.25 -36.90 -4.60
C ASN A 94 1.35 -35.81 -3.53
N LEU A 95 1.00 -34.57 -3.88
CA LEU A 95 0.77 -33.49 -2.91
C LEU A 95 -0.62 -32.91 -3.18
N THR A 96 -1.48 -33.13 -2.19
CA THR A 96 -2.87 -32.71 -2.07
C THR A 96 -3.01 -31.22 -1.82
N ASP A 97 -4.21 -30.75 -2.17
CA ASP A 97 -4.79 -29.43 -1.94
C ASP A 97 -4.56 -28.87 -0.53
N GLN A 98 -3.78 -27.79 -0.44
CA GLN A 98 -3.95 -26.61 0.44
C GLN A 98 -2.68 -25.73 0.43
N ALA A 99 -2.22 -25.36 -0.77
CA ALA A 99 -1.03 -24.52 -0.94
C ALA A 99 -1.36 -23.03 -0.79
N SER A 100 -0.66 -22.36 0.13
CA SER A 100 -0.67 -20.90 0.27
C SER A 100 -0.14 -20.24 -1.02
N PRO A 101 -0.48 -18.96 -1.33
CA PRO A 101 0.05 -18.25 -2.50
C PRO A 101 1.59 -18.28 -2.62
N ASN A 102 2.30 -18.39 -1.49
CA ASN A 102 3.77 -18.52 -1.46
C ASN A 102 4.27 -19.92 -1.81
N ASP A 103 3.49 -20.98 -1.62
CA ASP A 103 3.87 -22.34 -1.99
C ASP A 103 3.74 -22.57 -3.51
N ARG A 104 2.81 -21.85 -4.15
CA ARG A 104 2.71 -21.78 -5.62
C ARG A 104 3.94 -21.14 -6.25
N LEU A 105 4.55 -20.18 -5.55
CA LEU A 105 5.77 -19.47 -5.94
C LEU A 105 7.00 -20.39 -5.99
N ILE A 106 7.12 -21.27 -4.99
CA ILE A 106 8.19 -22.28 -4.94
C ILE A 106 7.98 -23.32 -6.04
N LEU A 107 6.74 -23.79 -6.25
CA LEU A 107 6.40 -24.74 -7.31
C LEU A 107 6.66 -24.18 -8.73
N LEU A 108 6.35 -22.91 -8.98
CA LEU A 108 6.59 -22.28 -10.28
C LEU A 108 8.10 -22.13 -10.57
N ASN A 109 8.88 -21.70 -9.57
CA ASN A 109 10.34 -21.60 -9.69
C ASN A 109 11.01 -22.98 -9.87
N LEU A 110 10.48 -24.03 -9.22
CA LEU A 110 10.95 -25.40 -9.38
C LEU A 110 10.60 -25.98 -10.76
N GLN A 111 9.44 -25.60 -11.31
CA GLN A 111 9.04 -25.95 -12.68
C GLN A 111 9.85 -25.21 -13.74
N LEU A 112 10.19 -23.93 -13.52
CA LEU A 112 11.06 -23.16 -14.41
C LEU A 112 12.47 -23.78 -14.50
N THR A 113 13.05 -24.19 -13.37
CA THR A 113 14.37 -24.86 -13.33
C THR A 113 14.36 -26.26 -13.95
N GLN A 114 13.27 -27.03 -13.82
CA GLN A 114 13.13 -28.31 -14.55
C GLN A 114 12.95 -28.11 -16.06
N ASN A 115 12.32 -27.01 -16.48
CA ASN A 115 12.14 -26.70 -17.89
C ASN A 115 13.43 -26.19 -18.56
N ASP A 116 14.32 -25.52 -17.83
CA ASP A 116 15.65 -25.15 -18.36
C ASP A 116 16.47 -26.39 -18.76
N GLN A 117 16.26 -27.54 -18.10
CA GLN A 117 16.88 -28.81 -18.50
C GLN A 117 16.29 -29.39 -19.79
N ILE A 118 14.99 -29.17 -20.06
CA ILE A 118 14.30 -29.56 -21.30
C ILE A 118 14.61 -28.57 -22.45
N ALA A 119 14.88 -27.31 -22.11
CA ALA A 119 15.08 -26.20 -23.04
C ALA A 119 16.51 -26.05 -23.57
N SER A 120 17.43 -26.99 -23.30
CA SER A 120 18.74 -26.92 -23.95
C SER A 120 18.55 -27.04 -25.47
N ALA A 121 19.10 -26.08 -26.22
CA ALA A 121 18.96 -26.02 -27.68
C ALA A 121 19.42 -27.30 -28.40
N ALA A 122 20.30 -28.09 -27.75
CA ALA A 122 20.76 -29.40 -28.20
C ALA A 122 19.74 -30.54 -28.05
N ALA A 123 18.85 -30.49 -27.04
CA ALA A 123 17.77 -31.48 -26.87
C ALA A 123 16.56 -31.16 -27.78
N LEU A 124 16.32 -29.88 -28.06
CA LEU A 124 15.27 -29.43 -28.97
C LEU A 124 15.57 -29.72 -30.45
N SER A 125 16.84 -29.70 -30.87
CA SER A 125 17.22 -29.94 -32.27
C SER A 125 16.99 -31.39 -32.74
N GLN A 126 16.92 -32.34 -31.81
CA GLN A 126 16.63 -33.76 -32.08
C GLN A 126 15.13 -34.07 -32.22
N LEU A 127 14.26 -33.11 -31.92
CA LEU A 127 12.80 -33.26 -31.99
C LEU A 127 12.25 -32.79 -33.35
N ASP A 128 11.11 -33.37 -33.74
CA ASP A 128 10.38 -32.95 -34.94
C ASP A 128 9.91 -31.48 -34.82
N ALA A 129 9.71 -30.79 -35.94
CA ALA A 129 9.35 -29.38 -35.98
C ALA A 129 8.06 -29.08 -35.19
N ALA A 130 7.09 -30.00 -35.24
CA ALA A 130 5.84 -29.89 -34.47
C ALA A 130 6.10 -29.94 -32.95
N SER A 131 6.93 -30.89 -32.49
CA SER A 131 7.29 -31.04 -31.07
C SER A 131 8.09 -29.86 -30.53
N ARG A 132 9.02 -29.32 -31.33
CA ARG A 132 9.75 -28.08 -30.98
C ARG A 132 8.81 -26.90 -30.77
N LEU A 133 7.82 -26.76 -31.65
CA LEU A 133 6.86 -25.68 -31.60
C LEU A 133 5.93 -25.78 -30.38
N VAL A 134 5.53 -26.99 -29.98
CA VAL A 134 4.79 -27.23 -28.73
C VAL A 134 5.62 -26.82 -27.50
N ILE A 135 6.89 -27.23 -27.44
CA ILE A 135 7.78 -26.87 -26.32
C ILE A 135 8.02 -25.35 -26.28
N GLN A 136 8.26 -24.71 -27.42
CA GLN A 136 8.41 -23.25 -27.50
C GLN A 136 7.16 -22.50 -27.03
N ARG A 137 5.96 -22.95 -27.43
CA ARG A 137 4.69 -22.38 -26.94
C ARG A 137 4.55 -22.52 -25.44
N ARG A 138 4.93 -23.68 -24.87
CA ARG A 138 4.89 -23.91 -23.43
C ARG A 138 5.88 -23.03 -22.67
N LEU A 139 7.13 -22.92 -23.15
CA LEU A 139 8.13 -22.02 -22.56
C LEU A 139 7.66 -20.57 -22.57
N LYS A 140 7.08 -20.12 -23.69
CA LYS A 140 6.47 -18.80 -23.79
C LYS A 140 5.33 -18.61 -22.79
N ALA A 141 4.45 -19.59 -22.62
CA ALA A 141 3.36 -19.52 -21.63
C ALA A 141 3.89 -19.41 -20.19
N PHE A 142 5.01 -20.07 -19.85
CA PHE A 142 5.67 -19.90 -18.57
C PHE A 142 6.30 -18.51 -18.40
N GLN A 143 6.96 -17.98 -19.43
CA GLN A 143 7.49 -16.61 -19.42
C GLN A 143 6.37 -15.58 -19.24
N ASP A 144 5.26 -15.74 -19.97
CA ASP A 144 4.06 -14.92 -19.82
C ASP A 144 3.50 -15.03 -18.39
N GLY A 145 3.48 -16.23 -17.80
CA GLY A 145 3.08 -16.46 -16.41
C GLY A 145 3.95 -15.75 -15.38
N ALA A 146 5.27 -15.78 -15.55
CA ALA A 146 6.21 -15.07 -14.68
C ALA A 146 6.04 -13.55 -14.79
N LYS A 147 5.86 -13.03 -16.01
CA LYS A 147 5.58 -11.62 -16.25
C LYS A 147 4.25 -11.19 -15.61
N TRP A 148 3.18 -11.95 -15.85
CA TRP A 148 1.87 -11.71 -15.25
C TRP A 148 1.96 -11.64 -13.72
N GLN A 149 2.75 -12.52 -13.10
CA GLN A 149 2.95 -12.51 -11.66
C GLN A 149 3.64 -11.22 -11.18
N GLN A 150 4.68 -10.76 -11.88
CA GLN A 150 5.33 -9.48 -11.57
C GLN A 150 4.34 -8.31 -11.71
N ASP A 151 3.55 -8.31 -12.79
CA ASP A 151 2.53 -7.28 -13.05
C ASP A 151 1.45 -7.25 -11.95
N VAL A 152 1.01 -8.41 -11.45
CA VAL A 152 0.07 -8.52 -10.32
C VAL A 152 0.70 -8.00 -9.02
N ILE A 153 1.96 -8.32 -8.75
CA ILE A 153 2.66 -7.83 -7.55
C ILE A 153 2.77 -6.30 -7.60
N GLN A 154 3.19 -5.75 -8.74
CA GLN A 154 3.26 -4.30 -8.94
C GLN A 154 1.89 -3.64 -8.80
N TRP A 155 0.86 -4.20 -9.42
CA TRP A 155 -0.52 -3.71 -9.29
C TRP A 155 -0.98 -3.69 -7.83
N ARG A 156 -0.76 -4.78 -7.08
CA ARG A 156 -1.10 -4.85 -5.64
C ARG A 156 -0.34 -3.83 -4.78
N GLN A 157 0.92 -3.56 -5.11
CA GLN A 157 1.76 -2.59 -4.38
C GLN A 157 1.38 -1.13 -4.67
N GLN A 158 0.90 -0.84 -5.88
CA GLN A 158 0.49 0.51 -6.28
C GLN A 158 -0.83 0.96 -5.62
N GLY A 159 -1.78 0.04 -5.39
CA GLY A 159 -3.07 0.37 -4.80
C GLY A 159 -2.98 1.17 -3.48
N PRO A 160 -2.24 0.68 -2.47
CA PRO A 160 -2.04 1.39 -1.20
C PRO A 160 -1.40 2.78 -1.33
N GLN A 161 -0.54 3.01 -2.33
CA GLN A 161 0.16 4.29 -2.54
C GLN A 161 -0.79 5.43 -2.88
N PHE A 162 -2.01 5.13 -3.35
CA PHE A 162 -3.02 6.17 -3.56
C PHE A 162 -3.42 6.88 -2.26
N PHE A 163 -3.28 6.23 -1.10
CA PHE A 163 -3.61 6.85 0.19
C PHE A 163 -2.80 8.12 0.43
N GLU A 164 -1.54 8.16 -0.01
CA GLU A 164 -0.66 9.32 0.13
C GLU A 164 -1.27 10.57 -0.52
N ARG A 165 -1.94 10.37 -1.66
CA ARG A 165 -2.60 11.46 -2.41
C ARG A 165 -3.94 11.84 -1.80
N TYR A 166 -4.63 10.88 -1.17
CA TYR A 166 -5.88 11.12 -0.44
C TYR A 166 -5.65 11.78 0.92
N TRP A 167 -4.49 11.59 1.55
CA TRP A 167 -4.18 12.09 2.89
C TRP A 167 -4.45 13.59 3.06
N ARG A 168 -4.03 14.39 2.09
CA ARG A 168 -4.24 15.85 2.09
C ARG A 168 -5.72 16.27 2.03
N PHE A 169 -6.65 15.34 1.82
CA PHE A 169 -8.11 15.53 1.84
C PHE A 169 -8.76 15.05 3.16
N THR A 170 -7.96 14.69 4.17
CA THR A 170 -8.44 14.21 5.50
C THR A 170 -8.44 15.30 6.58
N ASP A 171 -8.02 16.52 6.25
CA ASP A 171 -7.81 17.64 7.17
C ASP A 171 -6.98 17.27 8.43
N PRO A 172 -5.76 16.73 8.26
CA PRO A 172 -4.97 16.19 9.38
C PRO A 172 -4.65 17.25 10.44
N SER A 173 -4.45 18.50 10.00
CA SER A 173 -4.23 19.68 10.85
C SER A 173 -5.52 20.35 11.35
N ARG A 174 -6.69 19.81 10.99
CA ARG A 174 -8.04 20.28 11.38
C ARG A 174 -8.35 21.72 10.97
N ILE A 175 -7.77 22.23 9.88
CA ILE A 175 -7.80 23.63 9.46
C ILE A 175 -9.06 24.02 8.67
N TRP A 176 -9.79 23.07 8.11
CA TRP A 176 -10.94 23.38 7.25
C TRP A 176 -12.19 23.69 8.07
N THR A 177 -13.08 24.48 7.46
CA THR A 177 -14.44 24.67 7.99
C THR A 177 -15.25 23.41 7.80
N ARG A 178 -16.34 23.26 8.57
CA ARG A 178 -17.29 22.16 8.40
C ARG A 178 -17.85 22.13 6.98
N SER A 179 -18.22 23.28 6.42
CA SER A 179 -18.75 23.38 5.06
C SER A 179 -17.75 22.96 3.97
N GLU A 180 -16.45 23.20 4.17
CA GLU A 180 -15.40 22.69 3.29
C GLU A 180 -15.30 21.17 3.37
N CYS A 181 -15.31 20.60 4.58
CA CYS A 181 -15.30 19.16 4.81
C CYS A 181 -16.52 18.47 4.18
N GLU A 182 -17.72 18.99 4.41
CA GLU A 182 -18.96 18.45 3.83
C GLU A 182 -18.94 18.46 2.29
N SER A 183 -18.37 19.51 1.69
CA SER A 183 -18.25 19.60 0.23
C SER A 183 -17.23 18.62 -0.35
N LEU A 184 -16.17 18.31 0.40
CA LEU A 184 -15.23 17.26 0.02
C LEU A 184 -15.83 15.87 0.21
N LEU A 185 -16.57 15.65 1.30
CA LEU A 185 -17.31 14.41 1.53
C LEU A 185 -18.30 14.11 0.40
N SER A 186 -19.02 15.11 -0.12
CA SER A 186 -19.91 14.92 -1.28
C SER A 186 -19.18 14.53 -2.58
N THR A 187 -17.85 14.59 -2.60
CA THR A 187 -17.03 14.19 -3.75
C THR A 187 -16.51 12.76 -3.65
N PHE A 188 -16.39 12.21 -2.43
CA PHE A 188 -16.05 10.81 -2.24
C PHE A 188 -17.16 9.94 -2.85
N GLN A 189 -16.80 9.11 -3.83
CA GLN A 189 -17.76 8.30 -4.57
C GLN A 189 -18.24 7.14 -3.70
N THR A 190 -19.54 7.06 -3.44
CA THR A 190 -20.16 6.01 -2.60
C THR A 190 -20.17 4.62 -3.24
N ASP A 191 -19.89 4.51 -4.54
CA ASP A 191 -20.19 3.30 -5.31
C ASP A 191 -18.95 2.40 -5.54
N ALA A 192 -17.75 2.87 -5.21
CA ALA A 192 -16.51 2.11 -5.43
C ALA A 192 -16.17 1.24 -4.20
N ILE A 193 -16.77 0.04 -4.15
CA ILE A 193 -16.67 -0.94 -3.04
C ILE A 193 -15.20 -1.29 -2.67
N ASP A 194 -14.25 -1.14 -3.59
CA ASP A 194 -12.83 -1.52 -3.39
C ASP A 194 -11.83 -0.33 -3.34
N ASP A 195 -12.29 0.93 -3.25
CA ASP A 195 -11.38 2.09 -3.08
C ASP A 195 -11.00 2.31 -1.61
N TYR A 196 -10.32 1.33 -1.02
CA TYR A 196 -9.89 1.36 0.39
C TYR A 196 -9.12 2.62 0.80
N PRO A 197 -8.18 3.17 -0.01
CA PRO A 197 -7.54 4.45 0.29
C PRO A 197 -8.54 5.60 0.44
N ALA A 198 -9.51 5.72 -0.48
CA ALA A 198 -10.54 6.74 -0.40
C ALA A 198 -11.46 6.52 0.80
N ILE A 199 -11.87 5.27 1.07
CA ILE A 199 -12.75 4.93 2.20
C ILE A 199 -12.11 5.31 3.54
N ILE A 200 -10.81 5.06 3.73
CA ILE A 200 -10.10 5.48 4.95
C ILE A 200 -10.04 7.02 5.04
N ALA A 201 -9.73 7.70 3.94
CA ALA A 201 -9.65 9.15 3.92
C ALA A 201 -11.01 9.81 4.18
N GLU A 202 -12.08 9.27 3.61
CA GLU A 202 -13.46 9.67 3.86
C GLU A 202 -13.81 9.49 5.34
N ALA A 203 -13.50 8.33 5.93
CA ALA A 203 -13.77 8.07 7.35
C ALA A 203 -13.02 9.03 8.30
N LEU A 204 -11.78 9.39 7.99
CA LEU A 204 -11.04 10.41 8.75
C LEU A 204 -11.69 11.80 8.64
N LEU A 205 -12.22 12.15 7.46
CA LEU A 205 -12.93 13.41 7.26
C LEU A 205 -14.33 13.40 7.91
N GLN A 206 -14.99 12.25 7.96
CA GLN A 206 -16.23 12.04 8.71
C GLN A 206 -16.02 12.17 10.22
N GLU A 207 -14.96 11.56 10.77
CA GLU A 207 -14.52 11.75 12.16
C GLU A 207 -14.34 13.24 12.49
N ARG A 208 -13.66 13.96 11.59
CA ARG A 208 -13.40 15.40 11.73
C ARG A 208 -14.68 16.21 11.94
N ILE A 209 -15.79 15.89 11.29
CA ILE A 209 -17.07 16.61 11.41
C ILE A 209 -18.08 15.95 12.36
N GLY A 210 -17.71 14.81 12.96
CA GLY A 210 -18.51 14.14 13.99
C GLY A 210 -19.43 13.01 13.50
N TYR A 211 -19.31 12.57 12.25
CA TYR A 211 -20.02 11.40 11.69
C TYR A 211 -19.28 10.12 12.05
N HIS A 212 -19.28 9.81 13.36
CA HIS A 212 -18.47 8.73 13.92
C HIS A 212 -18.99 7.34 13.56
N ASP A 213 -20.31 7.16 13.48
CA ASP A 213 -20.90 5.85 13.18
C ASP A 213 -20.61 5.45 11.73
N GLU A 214 -20.77 6.38 10.79
CA GLU A 214 -20.44 6.20 9.38
C GLU A 214 -18.93 5.95 9.18
N ALA A 215 -18.09 6.68 9.92
CA ALA A 215 -16.65 6.47 9.90
C ALA A 215 -16.27 5.07 10.41
N LEU A 216 -16.89 4.61 11.50
CA LEU A 216 -16.65 3.27 12.06
C LEU A 216 -17.10 2.17 11.09
N GLU A 217 -18.24 2.31 10.44
CA GLU A 217 -18.73 1.36 9.44
C GLU A 217 -17.72 1.18 8.31
N LYS A 218 -17.29 2.30 7.71
CA LYS A 218 -16.28 2.31 6.63
C LYS A 218 -14.96 1.68 7.06
N LEU A 219 -14.45 2.04 8.22
CA LEU A 219 -13.18 1.51 8.72
C LEU A 219 -13.28 0.01 9.04
N ASN A 220 -14.38 -0.44 9.63
CA ASN A 220 -14.61 -1.86 9.89
C ASN A 220 -14.69 -2.67 8.59
N PHE A 221 -15.31 -2.12 7.54
CA PHE A 221 -15.31 -2.74 6.22
C PHE A 221 -13.87 -2.95 5.68
N VAL A 222 -13.01 -1.92 5.73
CA VAL A 222 -11.61 -2.05 5.28
C VAL A 222 -10.81 -3.05 6.13
N ILE A 223 -11.07 -3.09 7.44
CA ILE A 223 -10.41 -4.01 8.36
C ILE A 223 -10.80 -5.46 8.06
N GLN A 224 -12.09 -5.72 7.84
CA GLN A 224 -12.61 -7.06 7.52
C GLN A 224 -12.13 -7.57 6.16
N ALA A 225 -11.93 -6.68 5.20
CA ALA A 225 -11.39 -7.02 3.88
C ALA A 225 -9.90 -7.47 3.92
N ASN A 226 -9.20 -7.32 5.06
CA ASN A 226 -7.81 -7.73 5.26
C ASN A 226 -6.85 -7.23 4.15
N THR A 227 -7.00 -5.97 3.79
CA THR A 227 -6.23 -5.31 2.72
C THR A 227 -4.85 -4.90 3.22
N PRO A 228 -3.88 -4.54 2.35
CA PRO A 228 -2.61 -3.98 2.82
C PRO A 228 -2.74 -2.72 3.69
N LEU A 229 -3.89 -2.03 3.64
CA LEU A 229 -4.18 -0.83 4.45
C LEU A 229 -4.94 -1.12 5.74
N HIS A 230 -5.22 -2.37 6.09
CA HIS A 230 -6.04 -2.69 7.26
C HIS A 230 -5.45 -2.17 8.58
N PHE A 231 -4.13 -2.19 8.79
CA PHE A 231 -3.52 -1.61 9.99
C PHE A 231 -3.65 -0.09 10.04
N LEU A 232 -3.59 0.58 8.90
CA LEU A 232 -3.89 2.01 8.81
C LEU A 232 -5.36 2.29 9.14
N ALA A 233 -6.29 1.44 8.67
CA ALA A 233 -7.70 1.54 9.03
C ALA A 233 -7.92 1.31 10.54
N ILE A 234 -7.20 0.39 11.17
CA ILE A 234 -7.20 0.23 12.65
C ILE A 234 -6.70 1.50 13.34
N ALA A 235 -5.61 2.11 12.85
CA ALA A 235 -5.12 3.38 13.39
C ALA A 235 -6.14 4.51 13.23
N ALA A 236 -6.80 4.63 12.08
CA ALA A 236 -7.89 5.59 11.88
C ALA A 236 -9.10 5.29 12.78
N ARG A 237 -9.45 4.01 13.01
CA ARG A 237 -10.53 3.63 13.92
C ARG A 237 -10.23 4.05 15.36
N SER A 238 -8.96 3.95 15.75
CA SER A 238 -8.50 4.45 17.04
C SER A 238 -8.73 5.97 17.20
N THR A 239 -8.59 6.76 16.12
CA THR A 239 -8.87 8.20 16.20
C THR A 239 -10.35 8.49 16.38
N VAL A 240 -11.22 7.71 15.75
CA VAL A 240 -12.68 7.79 15.97
C VAL A 240 -13.03 7.44 17.42
N TYR A 241 -12.50 6.34 17.96
CA TYR A 241 -12.69 5.97 19.36
C TYR A 241 -12.13 7.03 20.32
N THR A 242 -11.04 7.69 19.98
CA THR A 242 -10.50 8.79 20.80
C THR A 242 -11.49 9.96 20.84
N SER A 243 -12.07 10.33 19.69
CA SER A 243 -13.09 11.39 19.58
C SER A 243 -14.43 11.06 20.25
N LEU A 244 -14.71 9.77 20.47
CA LEU A 244 -15.86 9.26 21.24
C LEU A 244 -15.57 9.14 22.75
N GLY A 245 -14.34 9.37 23.21
CA GLY A 245 -13.95 9.16 24.61
C GLY A 245 -13.72 7.70 24.99
N GLU A 246 -13.71 6.78 24.03
CA GLU A 246 -13.51 5.33 24.18
C GLU A 246 -12.02 4.99 24.32
N THR A 247 -11.37 5.57 25.34
CA THR A 247 -9.90 5.59 25.52
C THR A 247 -9.25 4.20 25.50
N ARG A 248 -9.88 3.19 26.10
CA ARG A 248 -9.35 1.81 26.13
C ARG A 248 -9.34 1.19 24.73
N LYS A 249 -10.44 1.30 23.99
CA LYS A 249 -10.54 0.78 22.60
C LYS A 249 -9.55 1.50 21.70
N ALA A 250 -9.49 2.83 21.82
CA ALA A 250 -8.56 3.66 21.07
C ALA A 250 -7.10 3.26 21.31
N LYS A 251 -6.70 3.06 22.58
CA LYS A 251 -5.33 2.63 22.91
C LYS A 251 -5.01 1.23 22.37
N MET A 252 -5.94 0.29 22.46
CA MET A 252 -5.75 -1.07 21.94
C MET A 252 -5.58 -1.10 20.42
N ASP A 253 -6.42 -0.36 19.70
CA ASP A 253 -6.34 -0.27 18.24
C ASP A 253 -5.03 0.38 17.80
N MET A 254 -4.66 1.53 18.39
CA MET A 254 -3.41 2.20 18.03
C MET A 254 -2.19 1.33 18.32
N LEU A 255 -2.17 0.62 19.45
CA LEU A 255 -1.07 -0.29 19.79
C LEU A 255 -0.97 -1.45 18.79
N THR A 256 -2.11 -2.02 18.39
CA THR A 256 -2.17 -3.09 17.38
C THR A 256 -1.63 -2.59 16.05
N ALA A 257 -2.13 -1.46 15.54
CA ALA A 257 -1.69 -0.88 14.29
C ALA A 257 -0.19 -0.56 14.28
N TYR A 258 0.29 0.11 15.33
CA TYR A 258 1.69 0.53 15.43
C TYR A 258 2.67 -0.63 15.59
N LYS A 259 2.30 -1.70 16.32
CA LYS A 259 3.14 -2.90 16.43
C LYS A 259 3.26 -3.65 15.10
N SER A 260 2.18 -3.69 14.33
CA SER A 260 2.16 -4.40 13.07
C SER A 260 2.85 -3.66 11.93
N ASP A 261 2.75 -2.32 11.92
CA ASP A 261 3.33 -1.50 10.86
C ASP A 261 3.88 -0.17 11.42
N ARG A 262 4.99 -0.29 12.15
CA ARG A 262 5.69 0.86 12.75
C ARG A 262 6.31 1.81 11.72
N ALA A 263 6.62 1.31 10.53
CA ALA A 263 7.28 2.09 9.48
C ALA A 263 6.31 3.01 8.75
N ASN A 264 5.01 2.72 8.78
CA ASN A 264 3.99 3.51 8.11
C ASN A 264 3.88 4.92 8.68
N PRO A 265 4.18 5.97 7.89
CA PRO A 265 4.29 7.32 8.40
C PRO A 265 2.92 7.91 8.79
N TYR A 266 1.82 7.44 8.18
CA TYR A 266 0.46 7.86 8.52
C TYR A 266 0.01 7.30 9.87
N ILE A 267 0.34 6.03 10.18
CA ILE A 267 0.08 5.44 11.50
C ILE A 267 0.84 6.23 12.58
N ARG A 268 2.10 6.58 12.32
CA ARG A 268 2.91 7.40 13.24
C ARG A 268 2.31 8.79 13.44
N PHE A 269 1.80 9.42 12.38
CA PHE A 269 1.14 10.73 12.48
C PHE A 269 -0.13 10.65 13.34
N LEU A 270 -1.02 9.69 13.05
CA LEU A 270 -2.25 9.48 13.83
C LEU A 270 -1.93 9.19 15.30
N ARG A 271 -0.89 8.39 15.56
CA ARG A 271 -0.38 8.10 16.90
C ARG A 271 0.11 9.35 17.60
N ALA A 272 0.89 10.19 16.93
CA ALA A 272 1.37 11.45 17.50
C ALA A 272 0.22 12.37 17.90
N ARG A 273 -0.83 12.47 17.05
CA ARG A 273 -2.03 13.25 17.36
C ARG A 273 -2.77 12.70 18.58
N GLN A 274 -2.89 11.39 18.70
CA GLN A 274 -3.52 10.74 19.85
C GLN A 274 -2.72 10.96 21.14
N LEU A 275 -1.39 10.82 21.07
CA LEU A 275 -0.49 11.08 22.20
C LEU A 275 -0.56 12.55 22.65
N ALA A 276 -0.59 13.48 21.69
CA ALA A 276 -0.74 14.91 21.98
C ALA A 276 -2.09 15.21 22.65
N ALA A 277 -3.17 14.58 22.19
CA ALA A 277 -4.48 14.69 22.83
C ALA A 277 -4.54 14.07 24.24
N ALA A 278 -3.65 13.12 24.54
CA ALA A 278 -3.49 12.52 25.87
C ALA A 278 -2.40 13.20 26.71
N GLU A 279 -1.95 14.40 26.30
CA GLU A 279 -0.92 15.21 26.96
C GLU A 279 0.48 14.57 27.05
N ASP A 280 0.72 13.45 26.36
CA ASP A 280 2.07 12.87 26.18
C ASP A 280 2.82 13.60 25.05
N LEU A 281 3.08 14.89 25.28
CA LEU A 281 3.68 15.79 24.30
C LEU A 281 5.11 15.38 23.92
N SER A 282 5.86 14.75 24.84
CA SER A 282 7.23 14.33 24.58
C SER A 282 7.29 13.16 23.61
N THR A 283 6.41 12.16 23.76
CA THR A 283 6.36 11.04 22.82
C THR A 283 5.78 11.49 21.47
N ALA A 284 4.78 12.38 21.48
CA ALA A 284 4.23 12.97 20.26
C ALA A 284 5.31 13.73 19.45
N GLU A 285 6.15 14.54 20.11
CA GLU A 285 7.27 15.25 19.48
C GLU A 285 8.24 14.28 18.77
N SER A 286 8.59 13.17 19.44
CA SER A 286 9.51 12.16 18.88
C SER A 286 8.94 11.53 17.60
N GLU A 287 7.64 11.22 17.60
CA GLU A 287 6.98 10.69 16.41
C GLU A 287 7.00 11.70 15.27
N LEU A 288 6.57 12.94 15.51
CA LEU A 288 6.47 13.98 14.49
C LEU A 288 7.84 14.40 13.94
N SER A 289 8.85 14.49 14.79
CA SER A 289 10.23 14.80 14.35
C SER A 289 10.75 13.75 13.36
N GLY A 290 10.36 12.49 13.55
CA GLY A 290 10.68 11.42 12.62
C GLY A 290 9.94 11.51 11.27
N LEU A 291 8.86 12.28 11.19
CA LEU A 291 8.06 12.49 9.98
C LEU A 291 8.51 13.70 9.15
N LEU A 292 9.39 14.55 9.68
CA LEU A 292 9.98 15.67 8.93
C LEU A 292 10.80 15.23 7.72
N LYS A 293 11.17 13.94 7.64
CA LYS A 293 11.88 13.34 6.49
C LYS A 293 10.93 12.76 5.43
N THR A 294 9.62 12.82 5.67
CA THR A 294 8.58 12.31 4.76
C THR A 294 7.90 13.51 4.10
N PRO A 295 8.23 13.83 2.84
CA PRO A 295 7.76 15.06 2.18
C PRO A 295 6.25 15.26 2.21
N GLU A 296 5.49 14.17 2.13
CA GLU A 296 4.02 14.16 2.11
C GLU A 296 3.40 14.58 3.45
N LEU A 297 4.14 14.43 4.55
CA LEU A 297 3.69 14.72 5.93
C LEU A 297 4.44 15.86 6.58
N GLU A 298 5.52 16.35 5.95
CA GLU A 298 6.40 17.35 6.53
C GLU A 298 5.62 18.58 7.01
N LEU A 299 4.76 19.13 6.16
CA LEU A 299 3.97 20.31 6.49
C LEU A 299 3.05 20.08 7.71
N ASP A 300 2.33 18.97 7.74
CA ASP A 300 1.43 18.64 8.85
C ASP A 300 2.19 18.34 10.14
N ALA A 301 3.35 17.69 10.04
CA ALA A 301 4.21 17.42 11.18
C ALA A 301 4.76 18.73 11.78
N ARG A 302 5.22 19.66 10.93
CA ARG A 302 5.70 20.99 11.37
C ARG A 302 4.60 21.80 12.04
N ARG A 303 3.39 21.80 11.49
CA ARG A 303 2.22 22.46 12.10
C ARG A 303 1.97 21.96 13.51
N LEU A 304 1.98 20.65 13.70
CA LEU A 304 1.72 20.06 15.02
C LEU A 304 2.89 20.26 15.99
N LEU A 305 4.13 20.20 15.50
CA LEU A 305 5.33 20.51 16.28
C LEU A 305 5.38 21.96 16.76
N ALA A 306 4.99 22.93 15.93
CA ALA A 306 4.92 24.33 16.33
C ALA A 306 4.00 24.52 17.55
N VAL A 307 2.83 23.85 17.56
CA VAL A 307 1.91 23.85 18.70
C VAL A 307 2.53 23.15 19.91
N ILE A 308 3.04 21.93 19.74
CA ILE A 308 3.62 21.13 20.84
C ILE A 308 4.79 21.87 21.50
N TYR A 309 5.71 22.43 20.72
CA TYR A 309 6.83 23.19 21.26
C TYR A 309 6.37 24.44 22.01
N SER A 310 5.32 25.11 21.52
CA SER A 310 4.76 26.28 22.22
C SER A 310 4.13 25.91 23.55
N LEU A 311 3.34 24.83 23.59
CA LEU A 311 2.72 24.34 24.84
C LEU A 311 3.76 23.92 25.88
N ARG A 312 4.90 23.39 25.45
CA ARG A 312 5.98 22.94 26.34
C ARG A 312 6.99 24.04 26.70
N ALA A 313 6.90 25.22 26.10
CA ALA A 313 7.87 26.29 26.29
C ALA A 313 7.84 26.88 27.71
N SER A 314 6.70 26.78 28.42
CA SER A 314 6.61 27.18 29.84
C SER A 314 7.56 26.38 30.72
N ASP A 315 7.69 25.08 30.44
CA ASP A 315 8.49 24.16 31.25
C ASP A 315 9.93 24.06 30.72
N ILE A 316 10.12 24.23 29.41
CA ILE A 316 11.40 24.10 28.72
C ILE A 316 11.58 25.31 27.78
N PRO A 317 12.09 26.45 28.28
CA PRO A 317 12.14 27.71 27.51
C PRO A 317 12.85 27.63 26.16
N ARG A 318 13.87 26.78 26.01
CA ARG A 318 14.57 26.55 24.72
C ARG A 318 13.65 26.04 23.60
N LEU A 319 12.48 25.49 23.93
CA LEU A 319 11.50 25.05 22.93
C LEU A 319 10.77 26.22 22.26
N ALA A 320 10.76 27.41 22.85
CA ALA A 320 10.20 28.61 22.23
C ALA A 320 10.87 28.91 20.87
N PHE A 321 12.21 28.81 20.81
CA PHE A 321 12.96 28.98 19.57
C PHE A 321 12.55 27.94 18.52
N LYS A 322 12.44 26.66 18.90
CA LYS A 322 11.99 25.59 18.00
C LYS A 322 10.56 25.81 17.52
N ALA A 323 9.65 26.27 18.39
CA ALA A 323 8.28 26.59 18.03
C ALA A 323 8.25 27.63 16.90
N LYS A 324 9.03 28.71 17.07
CA LYS A 324 9.14 29.79 16.08
C LYS A 324 9.76 29.31 14.77
N GLU A 325 10.82 28.51 14.83
CA GLU A 325 11.43 27.88 13.66
C GLU A 325 10.41 27.05 12.87
N GLN A 326 9.65 26.18 13.54
CA GLN A 326 8.63 25.36 12.86
C GLN A 326 7.51 26.22 12.27
N ALA A 327 7.03 27.24 12.99
CA ALA A 327 5.98 28.13 12.51
C ALA A 327 6.42 28.95 11.29
N MET A 328 7.68 29.43 11.27
CA MET A 328 8.26 30.14 10.13
C MET A 328 8.31 29.24 8.90
N LEU A 329 8.82 28.00 9.05
CA LEU A 329 8.87 27.05 7.94
C LEU A 329 7.48 26.73 7.40
N VAL A 330 6.47 26.56 8.27
CA VAL A 330 5.07 26.38 7.83
C VAL A 330 4.58 27.56 6.99
N SER A 331 4.94 28.80 7.38
CA SER A 331 4.60 30.00 6.61
C SER A 331 5.32 30.07 5.27
N GLU A 332 6.53 29.53 5.15
CA GLU A 332 7.27 29.44 3.88
C GLU A 332 6.68 28.39 2.94
N PHE A 333 6.23 27.25 3.48
CA PHE A 333 5.54 26.20 2.71
C PHE A 333 4.16 26.62 2.23
N SER A 334 3.48 27.48 2.98
CA SER A 334 2.15 27.99 2.63
C SER A 334 2.31 29.11 1.60
N LYS A 335 2.12 28.79 0.32
CA LYS A 335 2.26 29.75 -0.81
C LYS A 335 1.43 31.03 -0.62
N ASP A 336 0.35 30.95 0.13
CA ASP A 336 -0.48 32.07 0.55
C ASP A 336 -0.36 32.25 2.06
N ALA A 337 -0.41 33.49 2.55
CA ALA A 337 -0.52 33.79 3.96
C ALA A 337 -1.89 33.34 4.50
N ASP A 338 -2.05 32.04 4.76
CA ASP A 338 -3.27 31.47 5.32
C ASP A 338 -3.42 31.83 6.81
N TRP A 339 -4.67 31.86 7.27
CA TRP A 339 -4.98 32.24 8.65
C TRP A 339 -4.27 31.34 9.67
N TYR A 340 -4.05 30.07 9.33
CA TYR A 340 -3.49 29.07 10.22
C TYR A 340 -1.97 29.23 10.41
N SER A 341 -1.22 29.55 9.35
CA SER A 341 0.21 29.87 9.46
C SER A 341 0.42 31.13 10.31
N GLN A 342 -0.43 32.15 10.13
CA GLN A 342 -0.40 33.33 11.00
C GLN A 342 -0.74 32.98 12.46
N LEU A 343 -1.68 32.06 12.69
CA LEU A 343 -2.00 31.59 14.04
C LEU A 343 -0.81 30.89 14.69
N LEU A 344 -0.13 30.00 13.96
CA LEU A 344 1.04 29.29 14.47
C LEU A 344 2.19 30.25 14.78
N MET A 345 2.41 31.26 13.95
CA MET A 345 3.36 32.34 14.23
C MET A 345 2.97 33.12 15.49
N ALA A 346 1.69 33.44 15.67
CA ALA A 346 1.20 34.12 16.86
C ALA A 346 1.47 33.31 18.14
N ILE A 347 1.14 32.01 18.11
CA ILE A 347 1.35 31.08 19.21
C ILE A 347 2.84 30.96 19.53
N ALA A 348 3.69 30.76 18.52
CA ALA A 348 5.13 30.61 18.73
C ALA A 348 5.80 31.90 19.25
N SER A 349 5.40 33.07 18.72
CA SER A 349 5.90 34.37 19.21
C SER A 349 5.43 34.68 20.63
N SER A 350 4.25 34.20 21.04
CA SER A 350 3.73 34.43 22.41
C SER A 350 4.61 33.80 23.49
N VAL A 351 5.37 32.76 23.15
CA VAL A 351 6.30 32.07 24.05
C VAL A 351 7.77 32.45 23.84
N SER A 352 8.07 33.34 22.87
CA SER A 352 9.44 33.70 22.47
C SER A 352 9.84 35.14 22.85
N ASP A 353 9.26 35.69 23.92
CA ASP A 353 9.48 37.08 24.40
C ASP A 353 9.19 38.19 23.35
N GLU A 354 8.31 37.89 22.39
CA GLU A 354 7.92 38.80 21.31
C GLU A 354 6.40 39.13 21.35
N PRO A 355 5.88 39.70 22.45
CA PRO A 355 4.44 39.87 22.65
C PRO A 355 3.77 40.76 21.60
N ASN A 356 4.49 41.77 21.10
CA ASN A 356 3.99 42.67 20.06
C ASN A 356 3.79 41.93 18.71
N PHE A 357 4.75 41.07 18.34
CA PHE A 357 4.61 40.24 17.13
C PHE A 357 3.53 39.17 17.32
N ALA A 358 3.44 38.57 18.51
CA ALA A 358 2.39 37.62 18.83
C ALA A 358 0.99 38.23 18.63
N ALA A 359 0.76 39.43 19.17
CA ALA A 359 -0.51 40.15 19.00
C ALA A 359 -0.80 40.51 17.54
N LEU A 360 0.21 40.99 16.80
CA LEU A 360 0.10 41.33 15.38
C LEU A 360 -0.32 40.11 14.53
N TYR A 361 0.36 38.97 14.72
CA TYR A 361 0.04 37.74 13.99
C TYR A 361 -1.32 37.17 14.40
N ALA A 362 -1.70 37.29 15.68
CA ALA A 362 -3.01 36.87 16.16
C ALA A 362 -4.14 37.67 15.48
N ASP A 363 -4.01 38.99 15.41
CA ASP A 363 -4.99 39.86 14.75
C ASP A 363 -5.08 39.58 13.24
N LYS A 364 -3.94 39.34 12.59
CA LYS A 364 -3.91 38.95 11.18
C LYS A 364 -4.56 37.59 10.93
N SER A 365 -4.34 36.62 11.84
CA SER A 365 -5.00 35.31 11.77
C SER A 365 -6.53 35.45 11.87
N VAL A 366 -7.01 36.23 12.84
CA VAL A 366 -8.45 36.52 13.01
C VAL A 366 -9.04 37.20 11.77
N TRP A 367 -8.30 38.15 11.17
CA TRP A 367 -8.74 38.85 9.97
C TRP A 367 -8.87 37.93 8.74
N LEU A 368 -7.94 36.97 8.58
CA LEU A 368 -7.93 36.00 7.49
C LEU A 368 -8.94 34.85 7.67
N ALA A 369 -9.28 34.52 8.91
CA ALA A 369 -10.12 33.37 9.24
C ALA A 369 -11.58 33.55 8.81
N HIS A 370 -12.21 32.49 8.31
CA HIS A 370 -13.65 32.46 8.04
C HIS A 370 -14.46 32.12 9.29
N ASN A 371 -15.76 32.48 9.33
CA ASN A 371 -16.66 32.41 10.50
C ASN A 371 -16.31 31.37 11.60
N GLU A 372 -16.29 30.07 11.28
CA GLU A 372 -15.99 29.00 12.26
C GLU A 372 -14.53 29.02 12.74
N GLN A 373 -13.59 29.28 11.83
CA GLN A 373 -12.16 29.42 12.14
C GLN A 373 -11.92 30.70 12.95
N LYS A 374 -12.70 31.75 12.71
CA LYS A 374 -12.57 33.06 13.35
C LYS A 374 -12.81 32.98 14.85
N ALA A 375 -13.87 32.29 15.28
CA ALA A 375 -14.13 32.08 16.71
C ALA A 375 -12.97 31.38 17.42
N PHE A 376 -12.36 30.38 16.76
CA PHE A 376 -11.17 29.71 17.29
C PHE A 376 -9.96 30.66 17.33
N ALA A 377 -9.66 31.35 16.23
CA ALA A 377 -8.54 32.29 16.16
C ALA A 377 -8.69 33.43 17.20
N GLU A 378 -9.91 33.94 17.41
CA GLU A 378 -10.23 34.97 18.42
C GLU A 378 -10.01 34.44 19.84
N SER A 379 -10.37 33.17 20.10
CA SER A 379 -10.12 32.56 21.42
C SER A 379 -8.62 32.50 21.75
N ILE A 380 -7.79 32.12 20.79
CA ILE A 380 -6.33 32.08 20.96
C ILE A 380 -5.75 33.50 21.02
N ALA A 381 -6.22 34.42 20.17
CA ALA A 381 -5.79 35.82 20.19
C ALA A 381 -6.07 36.48 21.53
N LYS A 382 -7.23 36.19 22.14
CA LYS A 382 -7.57 36.64 23.49
C LYS A 382 -6.58 36.09 24.51
N THR A 383 -6.32 34.77 24.49
CA THR A 383 -5.34 34.13 25.38
C THR A 383 -3.96 34.79 25.30
N ILE A 384 -3.47 35.06 24.08
CA ILE A 384 -2.19 35.75 23.85
C ILE A 384 -2.22 37.18 24.43
N LYS A 385 -3.28 37.96 24.14
CA LYS A 385 -3.40 39.36 24.60
C LYS A 385 -3.52 39.48 26.12
N THR A 386 -4.14 38.51 26.78
CA THR A 386 -4.27 38.47 28.24
C THR A 386 -3.11 37.75 28.93
N ASN A 387 -2.12 37.27 28.19
CA ASN A 387 -1.03 36.43 28.69
C ASN A 387 -1.53 35.24 29.54
N ALA A 388 -2.65 34.64 29.13
CA ALA A 388 -3.20 33.47 29.80
C ALA A 388 -2.46 32.20 29.32
N PRO A 389 -2.43 31.12 30.13
CA PRO A 389 -1.83 29.87 29.71
C PRO A 389 -2.42 29.36 28.40
N LEU A 390 -1.55 29.01 27.44
CA LEU A 390 -1.97 28.51 26.15
C LEU A 390 -2.67 27.16 26.32
N GLN A 391 -3.88 27.04 25.76
CA GLN A 391 -4.62 25.80 25.69
C GLN A 391 -4.86 25.42 24.24
N TRP A 392 -4.71 24.15 23.91
CA TRP A 392 -4.94 23.63 22.56
C TRP A 392 -5.73 22.35 22.59
N ASN A 393 -6.82 22.30 21.83
CA ASN A 393 -7.60 21.07 21.65
C ASN A 393 -7.19 20.36 20.36
N PHE A 394 -6.40 19.28 20.50
CA PHE A 394 -5.96 18.44 19.37
C PHE A 394 -7.10 17.66 18.69
N GLN A 395 -8.30 17.66 19.26
CA GLN A 395 -9.50 16.99 18.77
C GLN A 395 -10.60 17.96 18.31
N ARG A 396 -10.26 19.23 18.06
CA ARG A 396 -11.21 20.27 17.63
C ARG A 396 -12.11 19.81 16.47
N ARG A 397 -13.41 20.02 16.59
CA ARG A 397 -14.40 19.80 15.52
C ARG A 397 -14.80 21.12 14.87
#